data_AF-A0A537UST2-F1
#
_entry.id   AF-A0A537UST2-F1
#
_cell.length_a   1.000
_cell.length_b   1.000
_cell.length_c   1.000
_cell.angle_alpha   90.00
_cell.angle_beta   90.00
_cell.angle_gamma   90.00
#
_symmetry.space_group_name_H-M   'P 1'
#
loop_
_entity.id
_entity.type
_entity.pdbx_description
1 polymer ?
#
loop_
_entity_poly.entity_id
_entity_poly.type
_entity_poly.pdbx_seq_one_letter_code
_entity_poly.pdbx_strand_id
1 'polypeptide(L)'
;KNMLSMLAASRPNDRAPLYCLNQVGLPKRPEIRVSEFAKAVESQPIAAIPFDSQLFGAAANNGQMIAEIAARHRTTEMFLQIAQRLTGRGVTKTRRDSFLSPLMKKLRTK
;
A
#
# COMPACT_ATOMS: atom_id res chain seq x y z
N LYS A 1 0.21 -20.67 -14.49
CA LYS A 1 -0.29 -20.60 -13.09
C LYS A 1 0.68 -19.72 -12.29
N ASN A 2 0.17 -18.75 -11.52
CA ASN A 2 1.01 -17.87 -10.70
C ASN A 2 0.99 -18.35 -9.23
N MET A 3 1.90 -17.84 -8.39
CA MET A 3 1.97 -18.27 -6.98
C MET A 3 0.70 -17.92 -6.20
N LEU A 4 0.01 -16.83 -6.56
CA LEU A 4 -1.23 -16.41 -5.89
C LEU A 4 -2.33 -17.47 -6.07
N SER A 5 -2.50 -17.99 -7.29
CA SER A 5 -3.49 -19.04 -7.56
C SER A 5 -3.09 -20.39 -6.97
N MET A 6 -1.79 -20.69 -6.89
CA MET A 6 -1.31 -21.86 -6.17
C MET A 6 -1.60 -21.78 -4.66
N LEU A 7 -1.37 -20.63 -4.03
CA LEU A 7 -1.64 -20.41 -2.60
C LEU A 7 -3.13 -20.44 -2.28
N ALA A 8 -3.97 -19.88 -3.17
CA ALA A 8 -5.42 -19.94 -3.00
C ALA A 8 -5.94 -21.37 -3.09
N ALA A 9 -5.43 -22.16 -4.05
CA ALA A 9 -5.83 -23.56 -4.22
C ALA A 9 -5.38 -24.46 -3.06
N SER A 10 -4.22 -24.19 -2.45
CA SER A 10 -3.72 -24.98 -1.33
C SER A 10 -4.37 -24.66 0.02
N ARG A 11 -5.12 -23.54 0.11
CA ARG A 11 -5.75 -23.06 1.35
C ARG A 11 -7.20 -22.65 1.10
N PRO A 12 -8.08 -23.60 0.74
CA PRO A 12 -9.46 -23.29 0.33
C PRO A 12 -10.32 -22.65 1.43
N ASN A 13 -9.97 -22.87 2.69
CA ASN A 13 -10.70 -22.33 3.85
C ASN A 13 -10.09 -21.03 4.39
N ASP A 14 -8.92 -20.62 3.90
CA ASP A 14 -8.28 -19.39 4.34
C ASP A 14 -8.80 -18.19 3.55
N ARG A 15 -8.53 -17.00 4.07
CA ARG A 15 -8.70 -15.77 3.29
C ARG A 15 -7.81 -15.80 2.04
N ALA A 16 -8.31 -15.20 0.96
CA ALA A 16 -7.56 -15.01 -0.28
C ALA A 16 -6.14 -14.45 -0.02
N PRO A 17 -5.10 -15.01 -0.66
CA PRO A 17 -3.72 -14.56 -0.49
C PRO A 17 -3.57 -13.07 -0.83
N LEU A 18 -2.71 -12.40 -0.08
CA LEU A 18 -2.41 -10.98 -0.30
C LEU A 18 -1.05 -10.84 -0.97
N TYR A 19 -0.90 -9.78 -1.73
CA TYR A 19 0.40 -9.39 -2.26
C TYR A 19 0.53 -7.87 -2.27
N CYS A 20 1.78 -7.40 -2.26
CA CYS A 20 2.12 -6.01 -2.48
C CYS A 20 3.15 -5.91 -3.60
N LEU A 21 3.24 -4.74 -4.23
CA LEU A 21 4.30 -4.43 -5.16
C LEU A 21 5.34 -3.57 -4.43
N ASN A 22 6.61 -3.95 -4.55
CA ASN A 22 7.71 -3.27 -3.90
C ASN A 22 8.59 -2.56 -4.93
N GLN A 23 9.19 -1.43 -4.53
CA GLN A 23 10.10 -0.62 -5.36
C GLN A 23 9.47 -0.16 -6.68
N VAL A 24 8.23 0.30 -6.64
CA VAL A 24 7.54 0.83 -7.82
C VAL A 24 8.06 2.22 -8.18
N GLY A 25 8.17 2.52 -9.47
CA GLY A 25 8.57 3.83 -9.97
C GLY A 25 10.09 4.06 -9.88
N LEU A 26 10.88 3.00 -10.00
CA LEU A 26 12.34 3.10 -9.97
C LEU A 26 12.83 3.87 -11.21
N PRO A 27 13.63 4.94 -11.04
CA PRO A 27 14.12 5.72 -12.17
C PRO A 27 14.93 4.86 -13.15
N LYS A 28 14.67 5.04 -14.45
CA LYS A 28 15.37 4.35 -15.56
C LYS A 28 15.20 2.82 -15.59
N ARG A 29 14.29 2.26 -14.79
CA ARG A 29 13.93 0.83 -14.86
C ARG A 29 12.64 0.66 -15.66
N PRO A 30 12.62 -0.17 -16.71
CA PRO A 30 11.36 -0.54 -17.34
C PRO A 30 10.51 -1.37 -16.36
N GLU A 31 9.26 -0.97 -16.16
CA GLU A 31 8.33 -1.58 -15.21
C GLU A 31 6.98 -1.86 -15.88
N ILE A 32 6.37 -2.98 -15.49
CA ILE A 32 4.96 -3.26 -15.81
C ILE A 32 4.10 -2.32 -14.97
N ARG A 33 3.09 -1.69 -15.57
CA ARG A 33 2.20 -0.82 -14.79
C ARG A 33 1.48 -1.63 -13.73
N VAL A 34 1.26 -1.05 -12.56
CA VAL A 34 0.55 -1.69 -11.45
C VAL A 34 -0.80 -2.26 -11.89
N SER A 35 -1.55 -1.54 -12.73
CA SER A 35 -2.84 -1.96 -13.27
C SER A 35 -2.73 -3.14 -14.25
N GLU A 36 -1.68 -3.20 -15.05
CA GLU A 36 -1.43 -4.32 -15.98
C GLU A 36 -1.02 -5.57 -15.20
N PHE A 37 -0.16 -5.43 -14.19
CA PHE A 37 0.20 -6.54 -13.30
C PHE A 37 -1.05 -7.07 -12.56
N ALA A 38 -1.86 -6.18 -11.99
CA ALA A 38 -3.09 -6.56 -11.29
C ALA A 38 -4.08 -7.32 -12.18
N LYS A 39 -4.21 -6.91 -13.45
CA LYS A 39 -5.00 -7.65 -14.45
C LYS A 39 -4.43 -9.04 -14.71
N ALA A 40 -3.12 -9.16 -14.88
CA ALA A 40 -2.46 -10.43 -15.17
C ALA A 40 -2.56 -11.45 -14.02
N VAL A 41 -2.66 -10.98 -12.77
CA VAL A 41 -2.85 -11.86 -11.58
C VAL A 41 -4.29 -11.89 -11.06
N GLU A 42 -5.22 -11.22 -11.74
CA GLU A 42 -6.66 -11.15 -11.41
C GLU A 42 -6.94 -10.71 -9.97
N SER A 43 -6.09 -9.88 -9.39
CA SER A 43 -6.19 -9.42 -8.01
C SER A 43 -5.54 -8.05 -7.85
N GLN A 44 -5.99 -7.26 -6.88
CA GLN A 44 -5.42 -5.95 -6.58
C GLN A 44 -4.38 -6.06 -5.47
N PRO A 45 -3.25 -5.33 -5.55
CA PRO A 45 -2.27 -5.34 -4.49
C PRO A 45 -2.82 -4.62 -3.25
N ILE A 46 -2.45 -5.09 -2.06
CA ILE A 46 -2.80 -4.38 -0.82
C ILE A 46 -2.02 -3.07 -0.65
N ALA A 47 -0.88 -2.95 -1.35
CA ALA A 47 -0.03 -1.77 -1.37
C ALA A 47 0.93 -1.80 -2.58
N ALA A 48 1.32 -0.62 -3.07
CA ALA A 48 2.38 -0.44 -4.05
C ALA A 48 3.43 0.53 -3.47
N ILE A 49 4.48 -0.02 -2.89
CA ILE A 49 5.51 0.74 -2.15
C ILE A 49 6.42 1.43 -3.18
N PRO A 50 6.48 2.78 -3.20
CA PRO A 50 7.32 3.50 -4.12
C PRO A 50 8.80 3.31 -3.78
N PHE A 51 9.66 3.45 -4.78
CA PHE A 51 11.09 3.57 -4.54
C PHE A 51 11.44 4.93 -3.93
N ASP A 52 12.29 4.92 -2.90
CA ASP A 52 12.87 6.10 -2.26
C ASP A 52 14.28 5.77 -1.76
N SER A 53 15.29 6.06 -2.60
CA SER A 53 16.68 5.71 -2.29
C SER A 53 17.18 6.32 -0.99
N GLN A 54 16.74 7.54 -0.67
CA GLN A 54 17.19 8.25 0.52
C GLN A 54 16.62 7.61 1.77
N LEU A 55 15.30 7.41 1.82
CA LEU A 55 14.64 6.84 2.98
C LEU A 55 15.08 5.40 3.24
N PHE A 56 15.03 4.55 2.22
CA PHE A 56 15.40 3.14 2.37
C PHE A 56 16.89 2.94 2.56
N GLY A 57 17.74 3.75 1.91
CA GLY A 57 19.18 3.72 2.07
C GLY A 57 19.61 4.14 3.48
N ALA A 58 19.06 5.24 4.01
CA ALA A 58 19.35 5.69 5.37
C ALA A 58 18.93 4.64 6.41
N ALA A 59 17.73 4.07 6.27
CA ALA A 59 17.23 3.02 7.15
C ALA A 59 18.10 1.76 7.14
N ALA A 60 18.48 1.28 5.95
CA ALA A 60 19.34 0.13 5.81
C ALA A 60 20.73 0.36 6.41
N ASN A 61 21.33 1.54 6.16
CA ASN A 61 22.67 1.87 6.65
C ASN A 61 22.71 2.04 8.17
N ASN A 62 21.64 2.57 8.77
CA ASN A 62 21.57 2.81 10.22
C ASN A 62 20.98 1.63 11.01
N GLY A 63 20.48 0.58 10.33
CA GLY A 63 19.81 -0.55 10.98
C GLY A 63 18.50 -0.17 11.67
N GLN A 64 17.84 0.89 11.22
CA GLN A 64 16.64 1.45 11.82
C GLN A 64 15.41 1.13 10.99
N MET A 65 14.25 1.05 11.65
CA MET A 65 12.98 0.96 10.94
C MET A 65 12.67 2.28 10.24
N ILE A 66 11.98 2.18 9.10
CA ILE A 66 11.53 3.36 8.34
C ILE A 66 10.65 4.28 9.21
N ALA A 67 9.87 3.71 10.14
CA ALA A 67 9.04 4.46 11.07
C ALA A 67 9.85 5.28 12.11
N GLU A 68 11.06 4.83 12.45
CA GLU A 68 11.94 5.51 13.41
C GLU A 68 12.62 6.72 12.77
N ILE A 69 13.01 6.59 11.50
CA ILE A 69 13.65 7.67 10.74
C ILE A 69 12.62 8.69 10.25
N ALA A 70 11.46 8.22 9.80
CA ALA A 70 10.45 9.08 9.17
C ALA A 70 9.02 8.65 9.54
N ALA A 71 8.64 8.89 10.79
CA ALA A 71 7.33 8.51 11.34
C ALA A 71 6.13 9.04 10.54
N ARG A 72 6.26 10.22 9.92
CA ARG A 72 5.21 10.87 9.11
C ARG A 72 5.33 10.61 7.61
N HIS A 73 6.26 9.76 7.19
CA HIS A 73 6.44 9.45 5.78
C HIS A 73 5.31 8.56 5.25
N ARG A 74 4.92 8.75 3.99
CA ARG A 74 3.86 7.95 3.35
C ARG A 74 4.16 6.45 3.40
N THR A 75 5.41 6.06 3.22
CA THR A 75 5.84 4.65 3.32
C THR A 75 5.56 4.06 4.70
N THR A 76 5.75 4.84 5.76
CA THR A 76 5.44 4.43 7.13
C THR A 76 3.94 4.14 7.30
N GLU A 77 3.09 5.04 6.79
CA GLU A 77 1.63 4.81 6.78
C GLU A 77 1.25 3.56 5.98
N MET A 78 1.90 3.32 4.84
CA MET A 78 1.65 2.14 4.02
C MET A 78 2.00 0.84 4.75
N PHE A 79 3.14 0.79 5.47
CA PHE A 79 3.48 -0.38 6.29
C PHE A 79 2.48 -0.62 7.41
N LEU A 80 1.98 0.44 8.05
CA LEU A 80 0.93 0.30 9.06
C LEU A 80 -0.37 -0.27 8.45
N GLN A 81 -0.77 0.22 7.27
CA GLN A 81 -1.94 -0.30 6.55
C GLN A 81 -1.77 -1.78 6.15
N ILE A 82 -0.58 -2.18 5.70
CA ILE A 82 -0.25 -3.58 5.40
C ILE A 82 -0.35 -4.43 6.68
N ALA A 83 0.24 -3.98 7.80
CA ALA A 83 0.19 -4.69 9.07
C ALA A 83 -1.26 -4.87 9.58
N GLN A 84 -2.09 -3.84 9.46
CA GLN A 84 -3.52 -3.92 9.79
C GLN A 84 -4.23 -4.96 8.90
N ARG A 85 -4.02 -4.91 7.58
CA ARG A 85 -4.59 -5.87 6.62
C ARG A 85 -4.15 -7.30 6.89
N LEU A 86 -2.90 -7.52 7.27
CA LEU A 86 -2.34 -8.83 7.57
C LEU A 86 -2.91 -9.40 8.86
N THR A 87 -3.07 -8.57 9.89
CA THR A 87 -3.58 -8.99 11.21
C THR A 87 -5.10 -9.08 11.30
N GLY A 88 -5.82 -8.83 10.18
CA GLY A 88 -7.29 -8.86 10.14
C GLY A 88 -7.95 -7.68 10.85
N ARG A 89 -7.17 -6.70 11.32
CA ARG A 89 -7.70 -5.46 11.88
C ARG A 89 -8.16 -4.59 10.71
N GLY A 90 -9.46 -4.29 10.66
CA GLY A 90 -10.03 -3.48 9.58
C GLY A 90 -9.23 -2.19 9.39
N VAL A 91 -8.87 -1.87 8.14
CA VAL A 91 -8.19 -0.60 7.83
C VAL A 91 -9.09 0.51 8.32
N THR A 92 -8.61 1.27 9.31
CA THR A 92 -9.29 2.50 9.72
C THR A 92 -9.27 3.40 8.49
N LYS A 93 -10.40 3.45 7.76
CA LYS A 93 -10.58 4.43 6.68
C LYS A 93 -10.41 5.78 7.35
N THR A 94 -9.27 6.42 7.20
CA THR A 94 -9.17 7.86 7.43
C THR A 94 -10.19 8.45 6.46
N ARG A 95 -11.32 8.93 7.00
CA ARG A 95 -12.26 9.72 6.23
C ARG A 95 -11.41 10.84 5.63
N ARG A 96 -11.25 10.84 4.30
CA ARG A 96 -10.83 12.05 3.62
C ARG A 96 -11.95 13.02 3.91
N ASP A 97 -11.75 13.91 4.87
CA ASP A 97 -12.59 15.08 5.00
C ASP A 97 -12.55 15.75 3.63
N SER A 98 -13.68 15.72 2.93
CA SER A 98 -13.76 16.26 1.58
C SER A 98 -13.34 17.71 1.67
N PHE A 99 -12.37 18.14 0.85
CA PHE A 99 -11.91 19.54 0.80
C PHE A 99 -13.04 20.52 0.45
N LEU A 100 -14.17 20.00 -0.06
CA LEU A 100 -15.39 20.75 -0.37
C LEU A 100 -16.38 20.84 0.80
N SER A 101 -16.13 20.13 1.92
CA SER A 101 -16.97 20.17 3.12
C SER A 101 -17.19 21.58 3.69
N PRO A 102 -16.16 22.46 3.75
CA PRO A 102 -16.36 23.83 4.23
C PRO A 102 -17.20 24.66 3.25
N LEU A 103 -17.05 24.42 1.94
CA LEU A 103 -17.75 25.16 0.89
C LEU A 103 -19.23 24.76 0.81
N MET A 104 -19.53 23.46 0.89
CA MET A 104 -20.90 22.95 0.96
C MET A 104 -21.64 23.42 2.22
N LYS A 105 -20.94 23.50 3.36
CA LYS A 105 -21.53 24.04 4.60
C LYS A 105 -21.91 25.51 4.47
N LYS A 106 -21.18 26.30 3.67
CA LYS A 106 -21.48 27.72 3.42
C LYS A 106 -22.62 27.94 2.42
N LEU A 107 -22.83 26.99 1.51
CA LEU A 107 -23.93 27.03 0.51
C LEU A 107 -25.28 26.56 1.07
N ARG A 108 -25.28 25.76 2.14
CA ARG A 108 -26.51 25.27 2.81
C ARG A 108 -27.08 26.22 3.86
N THR A 109 -26.46 27.37 4.10
CA THR A 109 -26.89 28.37 5.09
C THR A 109 -27.68 29.54 4.47
N LYS A 110 -28.46 29.27 3.42
CA LYS A 110 -29.50 30.16 2.92
C LYS A 110 -30.82 29.42 2.84
#